data_AF-A0A2V8S4N4-F1
#
_entry.id   AF-A0A2V8S4N4-F1
#
_cell.length_a   1.000
_cell.length_b   1.000
_cell.length_c   1.000
_cell.angle_alpha   90.00
_cell.angle_beta   90.00
_cell.angle_gamma   90.00
#
_symmetry.space_group_name_H-M   'P 1'
#
loop_
_entity.id
_entity.type
_entity.pdbx_description
1 polymer ?
#
loop_
_entity_poly.entity_id
_entity_poly.type
_entity_poly.pdbx_seq_one_letter_code
_entity_poly.pdbx_strand_id
1 'polypeptide(L)'
;MKIPGGTIIILFQFLAVSATLSAQDAPLNDQATAKIGSAIPEVRTLTNDVPKKNDLPVPVPKPDLSRVGVQTGSSVPITLEDAIRRALQNNNLIELTRDDVRFQETQVRSLIGLYDPVFTFAPTTTRNSTTGSVATQDLNVNSSLSQFLGTGGSYTAFFNNARTENRFNQAQVSNGSGAAIASSAVYSSNLGVRFTQPFFRNFRIDNTRRNIKIARKRLEQTDADFRRQAIDIISQVQRVYWDLVFAIRDQQNQVANLNLSRENLRRIEAQIAAGSAAPLARAEFETELANREGDVLIATQLVSTVENNLKQLLLRDAISAEWSESWIPTDKPDFSAVPVALDNAVKDAMNNRPELQRLKFAQEINQVDIEYYKNQTKPQIDFVSTFSLNGLAQSGANDGLTTNLFTSTGDLALLNGLNQVRTLPTIGLPPVANPAIVIPPQPDYLFGGIGRSMSNMFRSDAPNYSVGVTISFPIRNR
;
A
#
# COMPACT_ATOMS: atom_id res chain seq x y z
N MET A 1 28.62 -4.26 -22.72
CA MET A 1 27.90 -4.95 -23.81
C MET A 1 26.41 -4.64 -23.65
N LYS A 2 25.89 -3.82 -24.58
CA LYS A 2 24.49 -3.39 -24.84
C LYS A 2 23.63 -2.87 -23.68
N ILE A 3 23.57 -1.54 -23.61
CA ILE A 3 22.50 -0.70 -23.06
C ILE A 3 21.50 -0.42 -24.20
N PRO A 4 20.17 -0.52 -24.02
CA PRO A 4 19.21 0.10 -24.93
C PRO A 4 18.87 1.50 -24.45
N GLY A 5 19.13 2.49 -25.30
CA GLY A 5 18.80 3.89 -25.08
C GLY A 5 17.29 4.14 -25.22
N GLY A 6 16.73 4.82 -24.22
CA GLY A 6 15.38 5.37 -24.24
C GLY A 6 15.46 6.89 -24.34
N THR A 7 14.99 7.41 -25.46
CA THR A 7 14.90 8.82 -25.83
C THR A 7 14.15 9.66 -24.80
N ILE A 8 14.80 10.72 -24.33
CA ILE A 8 14.21 11.78 -23.50
C ILE A 8 13.38 12.69 -24.43
N ILE A 9 12.06 12.65 -24.30
CA ILE A 9 11.14 13.61 -24.94
C ILE A 9 10.74 14.64 -23.88
N ILE A 10 11.29 15.84 -24.01
CA ILE A 10 10.97 17.02 -23.20
C ILE A 10 9.73 17.67 -23.81
N LEU A 11 8.59 17.59 -23.13
CA LEU A 11 7.36 18.27 -23.52
C LEU A 11 7.34 19.67 -22.90
N PHE A 12 7.61 20.69 -23.73
CA PHE A 12 7.42 22.10 -23.39
C PHE A 12 5.94 22.47 -23.46
N GLN A 13 5.36 22.87 -22.33
CA GLN A 13 3.99 23.38 -22.25
C GLN A 13 4.04 24.91 -22.24
N PHE A 14 3.65 25.53 -23.35
CA PHE A 14 3.52 26.99 -23.45
C PHE A 14 2.16 27.43 -22.88
N LEU A 15 2.25 28.32 -21.90
CA LEU A 15 1.17 29.05 -21.27
C LEU A 15 0.76 30.22 -22.20
N ALA A 16 -0.49 30.26 -22.67
CA ALA A 16 -1.04 31.43 -23.34
C ALA A 16 -2.30 31.89 -22.59
N VAL A 17 -2.14 33.06 -21.96
CA VAL A 17 -3.15 33.87 -21.29
C VAL A 17 -3.95 34.62 -22.36
N SER A 18 -5.28 34.63 -22.27
CA SER A 18 -6.12 35.70 -22.82
C SER A 18 -7.40 35.77 -22.01
N ALA A 19 -7.64 36.93 -21.41
CA ALA A 19 -8.79 37.24 -20.58
C ALA A 19 -9.68 38.28 -21.28
N THR A 20 -10.98 38.16 -20.99
CA THR A 20 -12.05 39.20 -20.97
C THR A 20 -12.56 39.84 -22.25
N LEU A 21 -13.86 39.63 -22.55
CA LEU A 21 -14.84 40.73 -22.64
C LEU A 21 -16.32 40.24 -22.51
N SER A 22 -16.97 40.73 -21.45
CA SER A 22 -18.37 41.19 -21.26
C SER A 22 -19.55 40.74 -22.16
N ALA A 23 -20.56 40.16 -21.48
CA ALA A 23 -22.02 40.36 -21.51
C ALA A 23 -22.73 41.09 -22.68
N GLN A 24 -23.86 40.52 -23.15
CA GLN A 24 -25.16 41.20 -23.37
C GLN A 24 -26.29 40.18 -23.69
N ASP A 25 -27.34 40.18 -22.84
CA ASP A 25 -28.78 39.92 -23.04
C ASP A 25 -29.33 38.78 -23.92
N ALA A 26 -30.15 37.94 -23.27
CA ALA A 26 -31.16 37.07 -23.89
C ALA A 26 -32.56 37.72 -23.75
N PRO A 27 -33.42 37.71 -24.78
CA PRO A 27 -34.83 37.98 -24.60
C PRO A 27 -35.65 36.68 -24.44
N LEU A 28 -36.57 36.77 -23.49
CA LEU A 28 -37.75 35.92 -23.31
C LEU A 28 -38.83 36.24 -24.37
N ASN A 29 -39.74 35.26 -24.52
CA ASN A 29 -41.12 35.36 -24.99
C ASN A 29 -41.38 35.14 -26.49
N ASP A 30 -42.16 34.09 -26.80
CA ASP A 30 -43.44 34.31 -27.48
C ASP A 30 -44.39 33.13 -27.31
N GLN A 31 -45.46 33.37 -26.54
CA GLN A 31 -46.73 32.69 -26.71
C GLN A 31 -47.41 33.23 -27.97
N ALA A 32 -47.97 32.35 -28.80
CA ALA A 32 -48.93 32.75 -29.83
C ALA A 32 -50.20 31.90 -29.73
N THR A 33 -51.23 32.60 -29.26
CA THR A 33 -52.64 32.24 -29.17
C THR A 33 -53.33 32.04 -30.53
N ALA A 34 -54.31 31.14 -30.52
CA ALA A 34 -55.57 31.12 -31.26
C ALA A 34 -55.66 31.78 -32.66
N LYS A 35 -55.96 30.96 -33.68
CA LYS A 35 -56.79 31.37 -34.83
C LYS A 35 -58.04 30.49 -34.92
N ILE A 36 -59.18 31.12 -34.72
CA ILE A 36 -60.51 30.59 -35.04
C ILE A 36 -60.66 30.68 -36.56
N GLY A 37 -60.85 29.53 -37.20
CA GLY A 37 -61.18 29.41 -38.62
C GLY A 37 -62.47 28.62 -38.77
N SER A 38 -63.55 29.32 -39.12
CA SER A 38 -64.86 28.79 -39.46
C SER A 38 -64.83 27.93 -40.72
N ALA A 39 -65.31 26.68 -40.64
CA ALA A 39 -65.72 25.89 -41.80
C ALA A 39 -67.07 25.23 -41.53
N ILE A 40 -68.00 25.46 -42.44
CA ILE A 40 -69.40 25.00 -42.48
C ILE A 40 -69.42 23.49 -42.79
N PRO A 41 -70.31 22.67 -42.21
CA PRO A 41 -70.30 21.22 -42.41
C PRO A 41 -70.96 20.84 -43.75
N GLU A 42 -70.28 20.02 -44.54
CA GLU A 42 -70.86 19.32 -45.69
C GLU A 42 -71.50 18.02 -45.21
N VAL A 43 -72.82 17.92 -45.42
CA VAL A 43 -73.66 16.77 -45.08
C VAL A 43 -73.29 15.60 -45.99
N ARG A 44 -72.75 14.52 -45.43
CA ARG A 44 -72.74 13.19 -46.08
C ARG A 44 -73.72 12.26 -45.39
N THR A 45 -74.55 11.70 -46.23
CA THR A 45 -75.72 10.85 -46.01
C THR A 45 -75.45 9.61 -45.17
N LEU A 46 -76.37 9.34 -44.24
CA LEU A 46 -76.51 8.07 -43.53
C LEU A 46 -76.92 6.97 -44.52
N THR A 47 -76.03 6.00 -44.76
CA THR A 47 -76.44 4.68 -45.24
C THR A 47 -76.54 3.76 -44.04
N ASN A 48 -77.77 3.36 -43.73
CA ASN A 48 -78.10 2.31 -42.78
C ASN A 48 -77.51 0.99 -43.29
N ASP A 49 -76.52 0.45 -42.59
CA ASP A 49 -76.21 -0.98 -42.64
C ASP A 49 -76.36 -1.56 -41.23
N VAL A 50 -77.27 -2.54 -41.14
CA VAL A 50 -77.63 -3.30 -39.94
C VAL A 50 -76.45 -4.19 -39.54
N PRO A 51 -76.09 -4.32 -38.24
CA PRO A 51 -74.96 -5.14 -37.84
C PRO A 51 -75.28 -6.63 -38.03
N LYS A 52 -74.42 -7.33 -38.78
CA LYS A 52 -74.43 -8.80 -38.81
C LYS A 52 -73.93 -9.35 -37.48
N LYS A 53 -74.83 -10.08 -36.82
CA LYS A 53 -74.59 -11.00 -35.70
C LYS A 53 -73.48 -12.01 -36.06
N ASN A 54 -72.23 -11.82 -35.60
CA ASN A 54 -71.22 -12.86 -35.31
C ASN A 54 -69.81 -12.37 -34.88
N ASP A 55 -69.67 -11.27 -34.14
CA ASP A 55 -68.37 -10.95 -33.52
C ASP A 55 -68.30 -11.56 -32.12
N LEU A 56 -67.68 -12.74 -32.04
CA LEU A 56 -67.12 -13.27 -30.80
C LEU A 56 -66.10 -12.26 -30.24
N PRO A 57 -66.00 -12.07 -28.91
CA PRO A 57 -65.11 -11.06 -28.35
C PRO A 57 -63.67 -11.37 -28.73
N VAL A 58 -63.05 -10.44 -29.46
CA VAL A 58 -61.63 -10.49 -29.81
C VAL A 58 -60.82 -10.60 -28.50
N PRO A 59 -59.91 -11.57 -28.33
CA PRO A 59 -59.07 -11.63 -27.16
C PRO A 59 -58.26 -10.35 -27.09
N VAL A 60 -58.43 -9.59 -26.01
CA VAL A 60 -57.75 -8.31 -25.85
C VAL A 60 -56.23 -8.54 -25.78
N PRO A 61 -55.42 -7.77 -26.51
CA PRO A 61 -53.97 -7.90 -26.46
C PRO A 61 -53.49 -7.79 -25.02
N LYS A 62 -52.73 -8.79 -24.55
CA LYS A 62 -52.07 -8.71 -23.25
C LYS A 62 -51.19 -7.45 -23.26
N PRO A 63 -51.16 -6.66 -22.16
CA PRO A 63 -50.29 -5.50 -22.09
C PRO A 63 -48.85 -5.94 -22.38
N ASP A 64 -48.13 -5.15 -23.16
CA ASP A 64 -46.73 -5.42 -23.46
C ASP A 64 -45.90 -5.18 -22.19
N LEU A 65 -45.45 -6.28 -21.58
CA LEU A 65 -44.59 -6.28 -20.40
C LEU A 65 -43.12 -6.45 -20.79
N SER A 66 -42.78 -6.27 -22.07
CA SER A 66 -41.39 -6.35 -22.52
C SER A 66 -40.56 -5.27 -21.83
N ARG A 67 -39.38 -5.68 -21.39
CA ARG A 67 -38.44 -4.83 -20.68
C ARG A 67 -37.16 -4.75 -21.50
N VAL A 68 -36.65 -3.54 -21.68
CA VAL A 68 -35.46 -3.31 -22.48
C VAL A 68 -34.28 -4.04 -21.85
N GLY A 69 -33.59 -4.87 -22.64
CA GLY A 69 -32.38 -5.59 -22.20
C GLY A 69 -32.61 -6.84 -21.35
N VAL A 70 -33.87 -7.23 -21.09
CA VAL A 70 -34.22 -8.45 -20.32
C VAL A 70 -34.90 -9.48 -21.22
N GLN A 71 -34.36 -10.69 -21.25
CA GLN A 71 -34.91 -11.84 -21.94
C GLN A 71 -35.94 -12.52 -21.03
N THR A 72 -37.22 -12.23 -21.26
CA THR A 72 -38.34 -12.79 -20.48
C THR A 72 -38.48 -14.32 -20.59
N GLY A 73 -37.75 -14.96 -21.52
CA GLY A 73 -37.68 -16.42 -21.69
C GLY A 73 -36.66 -17.13 -20.80
N SER A 74 -35.75 -16.40 -20.16
CA SER A 74 -34.71 -16.93 -19.27
C SER A 74 -34.91 -16.34 -17.87
N SER A 75 -35.68 -17.03 -17.04
CA SER A 75 -35.96 -16.59 -15.66
C SER A 75 -35.10 -17.35 -14.65
N VAL A 76 -34.42 -16.63 -13.77
CA VAL A 76 -33.65 -17.20 -12.65
C VAL A 76 -34.43 -17.01 -11.35
N PRO A 77 -34.86 -18.09 -10.68
CA PRO A 77 -35.43 -18.00 -9.34
C PRO A 77 -34.33 -17.66 -8.33
N ILE A 78 -34.60 -16.69 -7.46
CA ILE A 78 -33.65 -16.27 -6.42
C ILE A 78 -34.31 -16.22 -5.04
N THR A 79 -33.68 -16.86 -4.05
CA THR A 79 -34.04 -16.73 -2.63
C THR A 79 -33.20 -15.63 -2.00
N LEU A 80 -33.65 -15.08 -0.88
CA LEU A 80 -32.93 -14.11 -0.09
C LEU A 80 -31.59 -14.66 0.41
N GLU A 81 -31.57 -15.93 0.82
CA GLU A 81 -30.32 -16.59 1.22
C GLU A 81 -29.34 -16.70 0.06
N ASP A 82 -29.82 -17.09 -1.14
CA ASP A 82 -28.96 -17.15 -2.33
C ASP A 82 -28.47 -15.76 -2.74
N ALA A 83 -29.32 -14.74 -2.63
CA ALA A 83 -28.93 -13.35 -2.85
C ALA A 83 -27.83 -12.89 -1.90
N ILE A 84 -27.97 -13.15 -0.59
CA ILE A 84 -26.94 -12.84 0.41
C ILE A 84 -25.64 -13.58 0.11
N ARG A 85 -25.72 -14.89 -0.21
CA ARG A 85 -24.54 -15.70 -0.55
C ARG A 85 -23.80 -15.15 -1.77
N ARG A 86 -24.52 -14.84 -2.85
CA ARG A 86 -23.94 -14.24 -4.06
C ARG A 86 -23.32 -12.88 -3.77
N ALA A 87 -23.98 -12.04 -2.99
CA ALA A 87 -23.41 -10.75 -2.58
C ALA A 87 -22.10 -10.92 -1.81
N LEU A 88 -22.05 -11.81 -0.82
CA LEU A 88 -20.84 -12.06 -0.03
C LEU A 88 -19.67 -12.63 -0.85
N GLN A 89 -19.96 -13.32 -1.96
CA GLN A 89 -18.96 -13.92 -2.84
C GLN A 89 -18.48 -12.98 -3.94
N ASN A 90 -19.39 -12.21 -4.54
CA ASN A 90 -19.13 -11.49 -5.79
C ASN A 90 -19.09 -9.96 -5.62
N ASN A 91 -19.47 -9.41 -4.47
CA ASN A 91 -19.53 -7.97 -4.31
C ASN A 91 -18.12 -7.36 -4.22
N ASN A 92 -17.82 -6.44 -5.13
CA ASN A 92 -16.51 -5.79 -5.25
C ASN A 92 -16.10 -5.01 -3.99
N LEU A 93 -17.05 -4.47 -3.20
CA LEU A 93 -16.72 -3.76 -1.96
C LEU A 93 -16.29 -4.73 -0.84
N ILE A 94 -16.84 -5.95 -0.81
CA ILE A 94 -16.40 -7.01 0.13
C ILE A 94 -15.01 -7.52 -0.26
N GLU A 95 -14.76 -7.67 -1.55
CA GLU A 95 -13.43 -8.04 -2.05
C GLU A 95 -12.39 -6.96 -1.70
N LEU A 96 -12.70 -5.68 -1.96
CA LEU A 96 -11.83 -4.55 -1.61
C LEU A 96 -11.50 -4.53 -0.11
N THR A 97 -12.52 -4.64 0.74
CA THR A 97 -12.31 -4.61 2.20
C THR A 97 -11.60 -5.87 2.71
N ARG A 98 -11.76 -7.03 2.06
CA ARG A 98 -10.98 -8.23 2.34
C ARG A 98 -9.50 -8.04 1.98
N ASP A 99 -9.22 -7.38 0.86
CA ASP A 99 -7.85 -7.07 0.46
C ASP A 99 -7.21 -6.03 1.38
N ASP A 100 -7.97 -5.07 1.92
CA ASP A 100 -7.49 -4.18 2.98
C ASP A 100 -7.03 -4.96 4.22
N VAL A 101 -7.78 -5.99 4.66
CA VAL A 101 -7.36 -6.86 5.77
C VAL A 101 -6.04 -7.56 5.43
N ARG A 102 -5.93 -8.19 4.24
CA ARG A 102 -4.69 -8.86 3.78
C ARG A 102 -3.51 -7.91 3.68
N PHE A 103 -3.76 -6.66 3.26
CA PHE A 103 -2.76 -5.62 3.21
C PHE A 103 -2.24 -5.29 4.61
N GLN A 104 -3.14 -5.13 5.60
CA GLN A 104 -2.75 -4.93 7.00
C GLN A 104 -1.99 -6.14 7.59
N GLU A 105 -2.39 -7.37 7.27
CA GLU A 105 -1.63 -8.56 7.66
C GLU A 105 -0.20 -8.53 7.11
N THR A 106 -0.05 -8.13 5.85
CA THR A 106 1.26 -7.98 5.20
C THR A 106 2.08 -6.86 5.84
N GLN A 107 1.45 -5.75 6.27
CA GLN A 107 2.14 -4.71 7.05
C GLN A 107 2.66 -5.23 8.39
N VAL A 108 1.86 -6.01 9.12
CA VAL A 108 2.30 -6.64 10.37
C VAL A 108 3.48 -7.58 10.09
N ARG A 109 3.41 -8.38 9.03
CA ARG A 109 4.51 -9.27 8.62
C ARG A 109 5.77 -8.49 8.26
N SER A 110 5.64 -7.39 7.53
CA SER A 110 6.76 -6.51 7.19
C SER A 110 7.46 -5.95 8.44
N LEU A 111 6.68 -5.55 9.46
CA LEU A 111 7.24 -5.07 10.72
C LEU A 111 7.92 -6.18 11.54
N ILE A 112 7.41 -7.41 11.47
CA ILE A 112 8.08 -8.56 12.09
C ILE A 112 9.43 -8.83 11.39
N GLY A 113 9.52 -8.60 10.09
CA GLY A 113 10.76 -8.72 9.31
C GLY A 113 11.89 -7.78 9.78
N LEU A 114 11.60 -6.77 10.62
CA LEU A 114 12.65 -5.98 11.27
C LEU A 114 13.52 -6.83 12.24
N TYR A 115 13.01 -7.98 12.70
CA TYR A 115 13.80 -8.94 13.48
C TYR A 115 14.57 -9.94 12.62
N ASP A 116 14.43 -9.90 11.30
CA ASP A 116 15.18 -10.78 10.42
C ASP A 116 16.64 -10.31 10.32
N PRO A 117 17.62 -11.23 10.25
CA PRO A 117 19.01 -10.85 10.16
C PRO A 117 19.33 -10.21 8.80
N VAL A 118 19.94 -9.04 8.84
CA VAL A 118 20.36 -8.30 7.64
C VAL A 118 21.85 -8.52 7.39
N PHE A 119 22.17 -9.15 6.26
CA PHE A 119 23.54 -9.26 5.76
C PHE A 119 23.83 -8.10 4.80
N THR A 120 24.85 -7.31 5.12
CA THR A 120 25.33 -6.20 4.30
C THR A 120 26.72 -6.53 3.77
N PHE A 121 26.91 -6.39 2.46
CA PHE A 121 28.22 -6.49 1.80
C PHE A 121 28.50 -5.19 1.05
N ALA A 122 29.56 -4.49 1.44
CA ALA A 122 29.88 -3.15 0.95
C ALA A 122 31.37 -3.07 0.55
N PRO A 123 31.74 -3.55 -0.65
CA PRO A 123 33.07 -3.33 -1.20
C PRO A 123 33.20 -1.89 -1.73
N THR A 124 34.24 -1.19 -1.30
CA THR A 124 34.56 0.16 -1.78
C THR A 124 36.01 0.22 -2.24
N THR A 125 36.23 0.83 -3.40
CA THR A 125 37.57 1.14 -3.92
C THR A 125 37.70 2.65 -4.00
N THR A 126 38.81 3.18 -3.51
CA THR A 126 39.07 4.62 -3.50
C THR A 126 40.44 4.86 -4.05
N ARG A 127 40.51 5.70 -5.09
CA ARG A 127 41.77 6.16 -5.68
C ARG A 127 41.93 7.64 -5.38
N ASN A 128 42.95 7.97 -4.58
CA ASN A 128 43.28 9.35 -4.25
C ASN A 128 44.51 9.79 -5.05
N SER A 129 44.38 10.88 -5.79
CA SER A 129 45.46 11.45 -6.59
C SER A 129 45.41 12.97 -6.45
N THR A 130 46.53 13.56 -6.04
CA THR A 130 46.69 15.01 -5.87
C THR A 130 47.99 15.43 -6.54
N THR A 131 47.99 16.59 -7.21
CA THR A 131 49.17 17.13 -7.91
C THR A 131 50.38 17.17 -6.98
N GLY A 132 51.51 16.58 -7.40
CA GLY A 132 52.74 16.52 -6.60
C GLY A 132 52.83 15.34 -5.62
N SER A 133 51.85 14.43 -5.59
CA SER A 133 51.87 13.21 -4.76
C SER A 133 51.66 11.94 -5.59
N VAL A 134 52.19 10.81 -5.12
CA VAL A 134 51.94 9.48 -5.72
C VAL A 134 50.47 9.10 -5.49
N ALA A 135 49.79 8.67 -6.55
CA ALA A 135 48.41 8.21 -6.44
C ALA A 135 48.35 6.96 -5.55
N THR A 136 47.33 6.88 -4.69
CA THR A 136 47.12 5.76 -3.76
C THR A 136 45.81 5.06 -4.09
N GLN A 137 45.81 3.73 -3.98
CA GLN A 137 44.62 2.91 -4.17
C GLN A 137 44.30 2.11 -2.91
N ASP A 138 43.16 2.43 -2.32
CA ASP A 138 42.62 1.77 -1.13
C ASP A 138 41.43 0.88 -1.53
N LEU A 139 41.33 -0.30 -0.93
CA LEU A 139 40.23 -1.25 -1.11
C LEU A 139 39.70 -1.65 0.27
N ASN A 140 38.42 -1.40 0.53
CA ASN A 140 37.73 -1.91 1.72
C ASN A 140 36.68 -2.92 1.29
N VAL A 141 36.62 -4.05 1.96
CA VAL A 141 35.65 -5.12 1.75
C VAL A 141 35.04 -5.41 3.11
N ASN A 142 33.91 -4.74 3.37
CA ASN A 142 33.20 -4.86 4.63
C ASN A 142 31.98 -5.75 4.47
N SER A 143 31.83 -6.68 5.38
CA SER A 143 30.65 -7.53 5.54
C SER A 143 30.12 -7.36 6.95
N SER A 144 28.81 -7.28 7.11
CA SER A 144 28.20 -7.33 8.45
C SER A 144 26.89 -8.09 8.43
N LEU A 145 26.60 -8.77 9.53
CA LEU A 145 25.35 -9.43 9.82
C LEU A 145 24.78 -8.78 11.08
N SER A 146 23.65 -8.11 10.96
CA SER A 146 23.01 -7.41 12.08
C SER A 146 21.59 -7.94 12.30
N GLN A 147 21.18 -8.08 13.55
CA GLN A 147 19.83 -8.50 13.89
C GLN A 147 19.36 -7.82 15.18
N PHE A 148 18.09 -7.40 15.19
CA PHE A 148 17.42 -6.95 16.41
C PHE A 148 16.88 -8.16 17.18
N LEU A 149 16.96 -8.09 18.50
CA LEU A 149 16.45 -9.11 19.41
C LEU A 149 15.10 -8.68 19.98
N GLY A 150 14.21 -9.64 20.27
CA GLY A 150 12.91 -9.35 20.87
C GLY A 150 12.97 -8.71 22.27
N THR A 151 14.14 -8.75 22.92
CA THR A 151 14.43 -8.06 24.19
C THR A 151 14.72 -6.56 24.02
N GLY A 152 14.76 -6.05 22.79
CA GLY A 152 15.15 -4.68 22.45
C GLY A 152 16.65 -4.49 22.25
N GLY A 153 17.45 -5.55 22.44
CA GLY A 153 18.88 -5.55 22.11
C GLY A 153 19.13 -5.73 20.62
N SER A 154 20.39 -5.63 20.23
CA SER A 154 20.84 -5.98 18.89
C SER A 154 22.21 -6.65 18.95
N TYR A 155 22.48 -7.53 17.99
CA TYR A 155 23.82 -8.02 17.76
C TYR A 155 24.26 -7.69 16.34
N THR A 156 25.56 -7.51 16.16
CA THR A 156 26.18 -7.25 14.87
C THR A 156 27.50 -8.00 14.80
N ALA A 157 27.56 -9.01 13.94
CA ALA A 157 28.82 -9.61 13.54
C ALA A 157 29.36 -8.84 12.34
N PHE A 158 30.64 -8.48 12.33
CA PHE A 158 31.26 -7.77 11.24
C PHE A 158 32.57 -8.44 10.84
N PHE A 159 32.87 -8.38 9.55
CA PHE A 159 34.12 -8.80 8.96
C PHE A 159 34.58 -7.70 8.01
N ASN A 160 35.50 -6.88 8.48
CA ASN A 160 36.04 -5.75 7.74
C ASN A 160 37.44 -6.13 7.24
N ASN A 161 37.69 -5.87 5.96
CA ASN A 161 39.01 -6.07 5.38
C ASN A 161 39.40 -4.80 4.64
N ALA A 162 40.58 -4.28 4.92
CA ALA A 162 41.08 -3.10 4.25
C ALA A 162 42.49 -3.38 3.70
N ARG A 163 42.72 -2.94 2.48
CA ARG A 163 44.03 -2.77 1.88
C ARG A 163 44.23 -1.28 1.67
N THR A 164 45.28 -0.72 2.24
CA THR A 164 45.59 0.69 2.07
C THR A 164 47.03 0.95 1.64
N GLU A 165 47.19 1.81 0.64
CA GLU A 165 48.48 2.35 0.19
C GLU A 165 48.72 3.76 0.74
N ASN A 166 47.68 4.42 1.25
CA ASN A 166 47.77 5.75 1.82
C ASN A 166 48.56 5.74 3.15
N ARG A 167 49.67 6.48 3.22
CA ARG A 167 50.55 6.51 4.40
C ARG A 167 49.87 6.98 5.69
N PHE A 168 48.91 7.91 5.61
CA PHE A 168 48.16 8.35 6.79
C PHE A 168 47.26 7.22 7.31
N ASN A 169 46.56 6.53 6.42
CA ASN A 169 45.73 5.39 6.76
C ASN A 169 46.57 4.21 7.26
N GLN A 170 47.73 3.95 6.66
CA GLN A 170 48.70 2.96 7.13
C GLN A 170 49.15 3.25 8.57
N ALA A 171 49.46 4.51 8.90
CA ALA A 171 49.85 4.91 10.26
C ALA A 171 48.72 4.73 11.27
N GLN A 172 47.46 4.97 10.88
CA GLN A 172 46.30 4.74 11.74
C GLN A 172 46.06 3.26 12.02
N VAL A 173 46.10 2.42 10.99
CA VAL A 173 45.85 0.98 11.09
C VAL A 173 46.96 0.24 11.86
N SER A 174 48.19 0.76 11.81
CA SER A 174 49.34 0.24 12.57
C SER A 174 49.51 0.89 13.95
N ASN A 175 48.56 1.69 14.44
CA ASN A 175 48.68 2.43 15.71
C ASN A 175 50.01 3.21 15.83
N GLY A 176 50.51 3.77 14.73
CA GLY A 176 51.76 4.52 14.69
C GLY A 176 53.04 3.68 14.73
N SER A 177 52.99 2.34 14.73
CA SER A 177 54.18 1.50 14.60
C SER A 177 54.65 1.48 13.13
N GLY A 178 55.39 2.53 12.76
CA GLY A 178 55.87 2.75 11.40
C GLY A 178 57.01 1.80 11.02
N ALA A 179 56.72 0.82 10.18
CA ALA A 179 57.68 0.22 9.26
C ALA A 179 57.20 0.38 7.81
N ALA A 180 56.70 1.57 7.45
CA ALA A 180 56.22 1.84 6.11
C ALA A 180 57.40 2.02 5.13
N ILE A 181 57.82 0.95 4.45
CA ILE A 181 58.65 1.05 3.25
C ILE A 181 57.83 1.74 2.17
N ALA A 182 58.43 2.71 1.48
CA ALA A 182 57.79 3.74 0.65
C ALA A 182 56.81 3.27 -0.45
N SER A 183 56.73 1.97 -0.74
CA SER A 183 55.92 1.34 -1.79
C SER A 183 55.02 0.18 -1.29
N SER A 184 54.89 -0.02 0.02
CA SER A 184 54.15 -1.15 0.59
C SER A 184 52.69 -0.79 0.91
N ALA A 185 51.77 -1.71 0.57
CA ALA A 185 50.38 -1.69 1.00
C ALA A 185 50.22 -2.43 2.34
N VAL A 186 49.36 -1.93 3.21
CA VAL A 186 49.00 -2.58 4.48
C VAL A 186 47.63 -3.23 4.33
N TYR A 187 47.56 -4.50 4.75
CA TYR A 187 46.34 -5.29 4.86
C TYR A 187 45.91 -5.35 6.32
N SER A 188 44.66 -5.04 6.59
CA SER A 188 44.03 -5.27 7.89
C SER A 188 42.75 -6.08 7.74
N SER A 189 42.57 -7.04 8.63
CA SER A 189 41.39 -7.89 8.71
C SER A 189 40.85 -7.82 10.13
N ASN A 190 39.57 -7.56 10.26
CA ASN A 190 38.92 -7.33 11.53
C ASN A 190 37.60 -8.12 11.57
N LEU A 191 37.57 -9.17 12.37
CA LEU A 191 36.38 -9.98 12.62
C LEU A 191 35.91 -9.70 14.02
N GLY A 192 34.64 -9.37 14.20
CA GLY A 192 34.13 -9.13 15.55
C GLY A 192 32.63 -9.29 15.68
N VAL A 193 32.21 -9.32 16.93
CA VAL A 193 30.82 -9.35 17.34
C VAL A 193 30.60 -8.22 18.32
N ARG A 194 29.60 -7.39 18.04
CA ARG A 194 29.09 -6.35 18.93
C ARG A 194 27.71 -6.74 19.42
N PHE A 195 27.51 -6.72 20.71
CA PHE A 195 26.23 -6.96 21.37
C PHE A 195 25.83 -5.71 22.15
N THR A 196 24.60 -5.25 21.96
CA THR A 196 24.03 -4.10 22.67
C THR A 196 22.69 -4.49 23.28
N GLN A 197 22.54 -4.33 24.60
CA GLN A 197 21.29 -4.64 25.30
C GLN A 197 20.87 -3.45 26.19
N PRO A 198 19.71 -2.83 25.92
CA PRO A 198 19.14 -1.84 26.83
C PRO A 198 18.56 -2.53 28.07
N PHE A 199 18.70 -1.93 29.26
CA PHE A 199 18.16 -2.47 30.52
C PHE A 199 16.98 -1.66 31.11
N PHE A 200 16.93 -0.35 30.87
CA PHE A 200 15.91 0.53 31.47
C PHE A 200 14.94 1.07 30.41
N ARG A 201 15.29 2.17 29.73
CA ARG A 201 14.60 2.63 28.52
C ARG A 201 14.73 1.55 27.44
N ASN A 202 13.70 1.39 26.61
CA ASN A 202 13.65 0.40 25.53
C ASN A 202 13.77 -1.09 25.94
N PHE A 203 13.79 -1.44 27.23
CA PHE A 203 13.83 -2.86 27.64
C PHE A 203 12.46 -3.55 27.52
N ARG A 204 11.39 -2.95 28.08
CA ARG A 204 10.03 -3.52 28.01
C ARG A 204 9.28 -3.21 26.73
N ILE A 205 9.42 -1.99 26.24
CA ILE A 205 8.80 -1.50 25.00
C ILE A 205 9.80 -0.58 24.30
N ASP A 206 10.09 -0.90 23.05
CA ASP A 206 10.89 -0.08 22.15
C ASP A 206 10.02 0.37 20.98
N ASN A 207 10.61 1.13 20.06
CA ASN A 207 9.91 1.63 18.89
C ASN A 207 9.39 0.49 18.00
N THR A 208 10.19 -0.56 17.81
CA THR A 208 9.83 -1.73 16.97
C THR A 208 8.63 -2.49 17.53
N ARG A 209 8.66 -2.87 18.81
CA ARG A 209 7.57 -3.57 19.51
C ARG A 209 6.33 -2.70 19.62
N ARG A 210 6.49 -1.38 19.86
CA ARG A 210 5.38 -0.44 19.78
C ARG A 210 4.71 -0.52 18.41
N ASN A 211 5.47 -0.37 17.32
CA ASN A 211 4.92 -0.37 15.97
C ASN A 211 4.24 -1.70 15.63
N ILE A 212 4.81 -2.84 16.06
CA ILE A 212 4.19 -4.16 15.87
C ILE A 212 2.89 -4.29 16.67
N LYS A 213 2.87 -3.86 17.94
CA LYS A 213 1.65 -3.88 18.76
C LYS A 213 0.55 -3.02 18.13
N ILE A 214 0.89 -1.81 17.69
CA ILE A 214 -0.04 -0.90 17.02
C ILE A 214 -0.54 -1.50 15.71
N ALA A 215 0.34 -2.04 14.87
CA ALA A 215 -0.05 -2.64 13.60
C ALA A 215 -0.98 -3.85 13.79
N ARG A 216 -0.73 -4.69 14.80
CA ARG A 216 -1.67 -5.77 15.17
C ARG A 216 -3.04 -5.25 15.57
N LYS A 217 -3.09 -4.17 16.36
CA LYS A 217 -4.36 -3.54 16.73
C LYS A 217 -5.06 -2.85 15.56
N ARG A 218 -4.32 -2.30 14.61
CA ARG A 218 -4.87 -1.77 13.35
C ARG A 218 -5.44 -2.88 12.47
N LEU A 219 -4.79 -4.05 12.40
CA LEU A 219 -5.36 -5.23 11.73
C LEU A 219 -6.70 -5.63 12.37
N GLU A 220 -6.78 -5.67 13.70
CA GLU A 220 -8.04 -5.92 14.42
C GLU A 220 -9.11 -4.85 14.12
N GLN A 221 -8.73 -3.57 13.96
CA GLN A 221 -9.65 -2.51 13.51
C GLN A 221 -10.16 -2.75 12.09
N THR A 222 -9.27 -3.12 11.17
CA THR A 222 -9.63 -3.41 9.78
C THR A 222 -10.55 -4.63 9.67
N ASP A 223 -10.37 -5.66 10.50
CA ASP A 223 -11.33 -6.77 10.61
C ASP A 223 -12.71 -6.29 11.08
N ALA A 224 -12.77 -5.41 12.08
CA ALA A 224 -14.04 -4.82 12.53
C ALA A 224 -14.69 -3.97 11.44
N ASP A 225 -13.91 -3.19 10.68
CA ASP A 225 -14.42 -2.41 9.55
C ASP A 225 -14.92 -3.32 8.40
N PHE A 226 -14.24 -4.45 8.13
CA PHE A 226 -14.69 -5.46 7.17
C PHE A 226 -16.05 -6.07 7.58
N ARG A 227 -16.21 -6.43 8.86
CA ARG A 227 -17.49 -6.94 9.38
C ARG A 227 -18.61 -5.92 9.25
N ARG A 228 -18.33 -4.65 9.54
CA ARG A 228 -19.30 -3.56 9.34
C ARG A 228 -19.72 -3.45 7.87
N GLN A 229 -18.76 -3.44 6.95
CA GLN A 229 -19.04 -3.39 5.52
C GLN A 229 -19.89 -4.59 5.05
N ALA A 230 -19.58 -5.79 5.54
CA ALA A 230 -20.38 -6.97 5.23
C ALA A 230 -21.82 -6.86 5.76
N ILE A 231 -22.01 -6.36 6.98
CA ILE A 231 -23.34 -6.11 7.57
C ILE A 231 -24.12 -5.08 6.74
N ASP A 232 -23.48 -3.98 6.34
CA ASP A 232 -24.10 -2.93 5.53
C ASP A 232 -24.56 -3.48 4.17
N ILE A 233 -23.73 -4.29 3.51
CA ILE A 233 -24.06 -4.91 2.22
C ILE A 233 -25.16 -5.95 2.37
N ILE A 234 -25.11 -6.81 3.39
CA ILE A 234 -26.20 -7.77 3.68
C ILE A 234 -27.52 -7.02 3.88
N SER A 235 -27.50 -5.94 4.67
CA SER A 235 -28.69 -5.12 4.95
C SER A 235 -29.22 -4.44 3.70
N GLN A 236 -28.32 -3.96 2.83
CA GLN A 236 -28.67 -3.36 1.54
C GLN A 236 -29.29 -4.40 0.60
N VAL A 237 -28.72 -5.60 0.50
CA VAL A 237 -29.25 -6.71 -0.32
C VAL A 237 -30.63 -7.13 0.18
N GLN A 238 -30.81 -7.27 1.50
CA GLN A 238 -32.13 -7.57 2.09
C GLN A 238 -33.18 -6.52 1.71
N ARG A 239 -32.84 -5.24 1.83
CA ARG A 239 -33.75 -4.14 1.45
C ARG A 239 -34.14 -4.20 -0.03
N VAL A 240 -33.14 -4.25 -0.92
CA VAL A 240 -33.37 -4.25 -2.37
C VAL A 240 -34.10 -5.53 -2.83
N TYR A 241 -33.84 -6.67 -2.19
CA TYR A 241 -34.58 -7.91 -2.44
C TYR A 241 -36.08 -7.74 -2.15
N TRP A 242 -36.42 -7.19 -0.98
CA TRP A 242 -37.83 -6.95 -0.63
C TRP A 242 -38.46 -5.82 -1.45
N ASP A 243 -37.69 -4.80 -1.85
CA ASP A 243 -38.14 -3.79 -2.80
C ASP A 243 -38.49 -4.41 -4.16
N LEU A 244 -37.74 -5.43 -4.61
CA LEU A 244 -38.03 -6.16 -5.85
C LEU A 244 -39.32 -6.98 -5.73
N VAL A 245 -39.49 -7.69 -4.61
CA VAL A 245 -40.72 -8.42 -4.29
C VAL A 245 -41.91 -7.45 -4.33
N PHE A 246 -41.77 -6.28 -3.71
CA PHE A 246 -42.79 -5.23 -3.70
C PHE A 246 -43.10 -4.73 -5.12
N ALA A 247 -42.09 -4.35 -5.90
CA ALA A 247 -42.27 -3.82 -7.25
C ALA A 247 -42.97 -4.82 -8.19
N ILE A 248 -42.62 -6.11 -8.10
CA ILE A 248 -43.27 -7.18 -8.89
C ILE A 248 -44.74 -7.33 -8.47
N ARG A 249 -45.04 -7.27 -7.18
CA ARG A 249 -46.42 -7.35 -6.67
C ARG A 249 -47.25 -6.13 -7.08
N ASP A 250 -46.66 -4.94 -7.04
CA ASP A 250 -47.32 -3.72 -7.51
C ASP A 250 -47.63 -3.79 -9.00
N GLN A 251 -46.66 -4.22 -9.83
CA GLN A 251 -46.90 -4.44 -11.27
C GLN A 251 -48.05 -5.42 -11.52
N GLN A 252 -48.12 -6.53 -10.77
CA GLN A 252 -49.22 -7.50 -10.86
C GLN A 252 -50.57 -6.84 -10.53
N ASN A 253 -50.62 -5.99 -9.51
CA ASN A 253 -51.83 -5.25 -9.13
C ASN A 253 -52.23 -4.25 -10.21
N GLN A 254 -51.28 -3.52 -10.80
CA GLN A 254 -51.59 -2.57 -11.88
C GLN A 254 -52.09 -3.27 -13.14
N VAL A 255 -51.53 -4.43 -13.50
CA VAL A 255 -52.04 -5.25 -14.61
C VAL A 255 -53.45 -5.76 -14.32
N ALA A 256 -53.75 -6.17 -13.09
CA ALA A 256 -55.11 -6.57 -12.70
C ALA A 256 -56.09 -5.40 -12.80
N ASN A 257 -55.70 -4.21 -12.34
CA ASN A 257 -56.49 -2.98 -12.45
C ASN A 257 -56.73 -2.60 -13.92
N LEU A 258 -55.71 -2.69 -14.77
CA LEU A 258 -55.83 -2.44 -16.20
C LEU A 258 -56.83 -3.39 -16.88
N ASN A 259 -56.76 -4.69 -16.55
CA ASN A 259 -57.69 -5.68 -17.06
C ASN A 259 -59.13 -5.41 -16.61
N LEU A 260 -59.33 -4.94 -15.37
CA LEU A 260 -60.63 -4.51 -14.87
C LEU A 260 -61.14 -3.26 -15.62
N SER A 261 -60.29 -2.26 -15.86
CA SER A 261 -60.66 -1.07 -16.65
C SER A 261 -61.03 -1.41 -18.09
N ARG A 262 -60.32 -2.36 -18.72
CA ARG A 262 -60.66 -2.88 -20.06
C ARG A 262 -62.02 -3.57 -20.09
N GLU A 263 -62.34 -4.35 -19.06
CA GLU A 263 -63.67 -4.98 -18.92
C GLU A 263 -64.76 -3.93 -18.74
N ASN A 264 -64.51 -2.88 -17.94
CA ASN A 264 -65.45 -1.76 -17.78
C ASN A 264 -65.67 -1.01 -19.11
N LEU A 265 -64.62 -0.80 -19.91
CA LEU A 265 -64.75 -0.19 -21.23
C LEU A 265 -65.64 -1.03 -22.16
N ARG A 266 -65.45 -2.36 -22.19
CA ARG A 266 -66.33 -3.24 -23.00
C ARG A 266 -67.79 -3.16 -22.56
N ARG A 267 -68.05 -3.03 -21.25
CA ARG A 267 -69.41 -2.89 -20.71
C ARG A 267 -70.05 -1.57 -21.10
N ILE A 268 -69.32 -0.46 -21.03
CA ILE A 268 -69.87 0.85 -21.43
C ILE A 268 -70.11 0.91 -22.95
N GLU A 269 -69.23 0.31 -23.76
CA GLU A 269 -69.42 0.21 -25.22
C GLU A 269 -70.70 -0.55 -25.57
N ALA A 270 -70.97 -1.67 -24.89
CA ALA A 270 -72.21 -2.43 -25.05
C ALA A 270 -73.45 -1.62 -24.63
N GLN A 271 -73.37 -0.84 -23.54
CA GLN A 271 -74.45 0.02 -23.07
C GLN A 271 -74.75 1.18 -24.03
N ILE A 272 -73.71 1.76 -24.65
CA ILE A 272 -73.84 2.78 -25.69
C ILE A 272 -74.49 2.19 -26.94
N ALA A 273 -74.07 0.99 -27.38
CA ALA A 273 -74.68 0.30 -28.52
C ALA A 273 -76.17 -0.04 -28.27
N ALA A 274 -76.55 -0.28 -27.03
CA ALA A 274 -77.94 -0.48 -26.60
C ALA A 274 -78.72 0.83 -26.38
N GLY A 275 -78.10 2.00 -26.54
CA GLY A 275 -78.73 3.32 -26.36
C GLY A 275 -78.95 3.74 -24.90
N SER A 276 -78.38 3.01 -23.94
CA SER A 276 -78.58 3.23 -22.50
C SER A 276 -77.55 4.15 -21.84
N ALA A 277 -76.49 4.53 -22.56
CA ALA A 277 -75.42 5.40 -22.08
C ALA A 277 -75.05 6.46 -23.14
N ALA A 278 -74.54 7.62 -22.68
CA ALA A 278 -74.15 8.73 -23.55
C ALA A 278 -72.81 8.44 -24.26
N PRO A 279 -72.63 8.85 -25.55
CA PRO A 279 -71.36 8.68 -26.26
C PRO A 279 -70.16 9.35 -25.57
N LEU A 280 -70.39 10.42 -24.80
CA LEU A 280 -69.35 11.10 -24.01
C LEU A 280 -68.68 10.16 -22.99
N ALA A 281 -69.43 9.21 -22.42
CA ALA A 281 -68.92 8.26 -21.43
C ALA A 281 -67.77 7.40 -21.99
N ARG A 282 -67.78 7.11 -23.30
CA ARG A 282 -66.68 6.36 -23.94
C ARG A 282 -65.34 7.09 -23.79
N ALA A 283 -65.31 8.40 -24.03
CA ALA A 283 -64.08 9.19 -23.95
C ALA A 283 -63.52 9.25 -22.51
N GLU A 284 -64.41 9.28 -21.50
CA GLU A 284 -64.02 9.25 -20.09
C GLU A 284 -63.36 7.91 -19.72
N PHE A 285 -63.96 6.78 -20.12
CA PHE A 285 -63.39 5.45 -19.86
C PHE A 285 -62.13 5.16 -20.69
N GLU A 286 -62.03 5.68 -21.92
CA GLU A 286 -60.79 5.62 -22.72
C GLU A 286 -59.66 6.41 -22.06
N THR A 287 -59.96 7.56 -21.46
CA THR A 287 -58.97 8.35 -20.70
C THR A 287 -58.49 7.61 -19.47
N GLU A 288 -59.41 7.00 -18.70
CA GLU A 288 -59.05 6.19 -17.53
C GLU A 288 -58.22 4.96 -17.94
N LEU A 289 -58.58 4.31 -19.05
CA LEU A 289 -57.80 3.20 -19.60
C LEU A 289 -56.37 3.63 -19.94
N ALA A 290 -56.20 4.76 -20.65
CA ALA A 290 -54.90 5.30 -21.01
C ALA A 290 -54.06 5.64 -19.76
N ASN A 291 -54.67 6.18 -18.71
CA ASN A 291 -53.99 6.42 -17.43
C ASN A 291 -53.49 5.11 -16.81
N ARG A 292 -54.31 4.05 -16.78
CA ARG A 292 -53.88 2.73 -16.27
C ARG A 292 -52.79 2.08 -17.11
N GLU A 293 -52.78 2.31 -18.42
CA GLU A 293 -51.69 1.86 -19.28
C GLU A 293 -50.38 2.59 -18.91
N GLY A 294 -50.46 3.90 -18.63
CA GLY A 294 -49.35 4.67 -18.07
C GLY A 294 -48.84 4.12 -16.73
N ASP A 295 -49.74 3.81 -15.79
CA ASP A 295 -49.39 3.25 -14.48
C ASP A 295 -48.66 1.91 -14.61
N VAL A 296 -49.10 1.03 -15.52
CA VAL A 296 -48.43 -0.26 -15.79
C VAL A 296 -47.02 -0.05 -16.34
N LEU A 297 -46.81 0.94 -17.21
CA LEU A 297 -45.47 1.26 -17.73
C LEU A 297 -44.54 1.78 -16.61
N ILE A 298 -45.04 2.65 -15.73
CA ILE A 298 -44.28 3.14 -14.56
C ILE A 298 -43.91 1.98 -13.63
N ALA A 299 -44.86 1.10 -13.31
CA ALA A 299 -44.60 -0.07 -12.47
C ALA A 299 -43.59 -1.02 -13.13
N THR A 300 -43.66 -1.22 -14.44
CA THR A 300 -42.70 -2.05 -15.20
C THR A 300 -41.29 -1.45 -15.22
N GLN A 301 -41.19 -0.12 -15.31
CA GLN A 301 -39.92 0.60 -15.18
C GLN A 301 -39.34 0.45 -13.76
N LEU A 302 -40.17 0.55 -12.72
CA LEU A 302 -39.74 0.37 -11.34
C LEU A 302 -39.16 -1.03 -11.09
N VAL A 303 -39.83 -2.09 -11.56
CA VAL A 303 -39.29 -3.47 -11.52
C VAL A 303 -37.91 -3.52 -12.18
N SER A 304 -37.75 -2.85 -13.34
CA SER A 304 -36.46 -2.80 -14.05
C SER A 304 -35.36 -2.12 -13.26
N THR A 305 -35.65 -0.97 -12.66
CA THR A 305 -34.67 -0.23 -11.86
C THR A 305 -34.28 -1.00 -10.61
N VAL A 306 -35.24 -1.59 -9.89
CA VAL A 306 -34.96 -2.34 -8.66
C VAL A 306 -34.22 -3.64 -8.95
N GLU A 307 -34.57 -4.36 -10.02
CA GLU A 307 -33.83 -5.55 -10.44
C GLU A 307 -32.39 -5.22 -10.82
N ASN A 308 -32.17 -4.11 -11.53
CA ASN A 308 -30.82 -3.66 -11.86
C ASN A 308 -30.02 -3.29 -10.59
N ASN A 309 -30.64 -2.63 -9.61
CA ASN A 309 -29.99 -2.34 -8.33
C ASN A 309 -29.61 -3.63 -7.59
N LEU A 310 -30.47 -4.67 -7.64
CA LEU A 310 -30.15 -5.97 -7.04
C LEU A 310 -28.97 -6.61 -7.78
N LYS A 311 -29.02 -6.65 -9.11
CA LYS A 311 -27.94 -7.20 -9.95
C LYS A 311 -26.60 -6.51 -9.71
N GLN A 312 -26.57 -5.19 -9.55
CA GLN A 312 -25.35 -4.45 -9.19
C GLN A 312 -24.70 -4.91 -7.88
N LEU A 313 -25.50 -5.41 -6.92
CA LEU A 313 -24.98 -5.89 -5.64
C LEU A 313 -24.50 -7.34 -5.69
N LEU A 314 -25.07 -8.16 -6.59
CA LEU A 314 -24.87 -9.61 -6.65
C LEU A 314 -23.88 -10.05 -7.75
N LEU A 315 -23.78 -9.27 -8.83
CA LEU A 315 -22.94 -9.58 -9.97
C LEU A 315 -21.60 -8.86 -9.88
N ARG A 316 -20.52 -9.59 -10.13
CA ARG A 316 -19.17 -9.02 -10.16
C ARG A 316 -18.91 -8.24 -11.45
N ASP A 317 -19.28 -8.86 -12.58
CA ASP A 317 -18.91 -8.39 -13.91
C ASP A 317 -20.12 -7.72 -14.59
N ALA A 318 -19.94 -6.51 -15.11
CA ALA A 318 -20.98 -5.73 -15.78
C ALA A 318 -21.41 -6.30 -17.16
N ILE A 319 -20.71 -7.33 -17.64
CA ILE A 319 -20.90 -7.95 -18.97
C ILE A 319 -21.41 -9.40 -18.82
N SER A 320 -21.74 -9.85 -17.60
CA SER A 320 -22.29 -11.19 -17.37
C SER A 320 -23.59 -11.39 -18.18
N ALA A 321 -23.77 -12.57 -18.77
CA ALA A 321 -25.01 -12.93 -19.46
C ALA A 321 -26.24 -12.84 -18.53
N GLU A 322 -26.02 -13.02 -17.22
CA GLU A 322 -27.03 -12.93 -16.16
C GLU A 322 -27.66 -11.53 -16.04
N TRP A 323 -27.02 -10.48 -16.59
CA TRP A 323 -27.62 -9.15 -16.68
C TRP A 323 -28.89 -9.12 -17.52
N SER A 324 -28.95 -9.93 -18.56
CA SER A 324 -30.09 -10.03 -19.46
C SER A 324 -31.15 -11.03 -19.00
N GLU A 325 -30.92 -11.79 -17.93
CA GLU A 325 -31.90 -12.76 -17.41
C GLU A 325 -32.92 -12.08 -16.51
N SER A 326 -34.16 -12.58 -16.43
CA SER A 326 -35.18 -12.03 -15.52
C SER A 326 -35.10 -12.69 -14.15
N TRP A 327 -34.91 -11.92 -13.08
CA TRP A 327 -34.80 -12.47 -11.74
C TRP A 327 -36.15 -12.47 -11.01
N ILE A 328 -36.54 -13.63 -10.49
CA ILE A 328 -37.83 -13.82 -9.82
C ILE A 328 -37.60 -14.23 -8.36
N PRO A 329 -37.91 -13.35 -7.40
CA PRO A 329 -37.92 -13.69 -5.97
C PRO A 329 -38.91 -14.81 -5.67
N THR A 330 -38.49 -15.80 -4.90
CA THR A 330 -39.34 -16.96 -4.54
C THR A 330 -39.81 -16.96 -3.08
N ASP A 331 -39.21 -16.13 -2.23
CA ASP A 331 -39.54 -16.09 -0.81
C ASP A 331 -40.83 -15.31 -0.52
N LYS A 332 -41.47 -15.65 0.59
CA LYS A 332 -42.65 -14.97 1.11
C LYS A 332 -42.28 -14.20 2.38
N PRO A 333 -42.85 -13.00 2.60
CA PRO A 333 -42.63 -12.27 3.85
C PRO A 333 -43.12 -13.13 5.03
N ASP A 334 -42.27 -13.31 6.02
CA ASP A 334 -42.64 -13.92 7.31
C ASP A 334 -42.95 -12.82 8.32
N PHE A 335 -44.06 -12.94 9.02
CA PHE A 335 -44.51 -11.98 10.04
C PHE A 335 -44.37 -12.62 11.42
N SER A 336 -43.19 -12.44 12.04
CA SER A 336 -43.00 -12.84 13.43
C SER A 336 -43.72 -11.86 14.36
N ALA A 337 -44.70 -12.35 15.12
CA ALA A 337 -45.44 -11.58 16.12
C ALA A 337 -44.73 -11.51 17.49
N VAL A 338 -43.52 -12.08 17.62
CA VAL A 338 -42.81 -12.10 18.90
C VAL A 338 -42.21 -10.72 19.18
N PRO A 339 -42.62 -10.03 20.27
CA PRO A 339 -42.05 -8.73 20.61
C PRO A 339 -40.58 -8.90 21.01
N VAL A 340 -39.71 -8.11 20.39
CA VAL A 340 -38.29 -8.05 20.77
C VAL A 340 -38.16 -7.28 22.08
N ALA A 341 -37.63 -7.92 23.13
CA ALA A 341 -37.36 -7.27 24.40
C ALA A 341 -36.23 -6.23 24.24
N LEU A 342 -36.56 -4.95 24.46
CA LEU A 342 -35.64 -3.82 24.22
C LEU A 342 -34.31 -3.97 24.96
N ASP A 343 -34.34 -4.37 26.24
CA ASP A 343 -33.13 -4.51 27.05
C ASP A 343 -32.17 -5.58 26.51
N ASN A 344 -32.71 -6.70 26.02
CA ASN A 344 -31.91 -7.75 25.41
C ASN A 344 -31.32 -7.26 24.08
N ALA A 345 -32.12 -6.58 23.26
CA ALA A 345 -31.66 -6.01 22.00
C ALA A 345 -30.55 -4.96 22.17
N VAL A 346 -30.65 -4.10 23.20
CA VAL A 346 -29.61 -3.11 23.51
C VAL A 346 -28.32 -3.78 23.99
N LYS A 347 -28.42 -4.79 24.86
CA LYS A 347 -27.24 -5.56 25.30
C LYS A 347 -26.55 -6.27 24.14
N ASP A 348 -27.33 -6.93 23.28
CA ASP A 348 -26.80 -7.62 22.10
C ASP A 348 -26.17 -6.65 21.12
N ALA A 349 -26.79 -5.48 20.90
CA ALA A 349 -26.22 -4.43 20.07
C ALA A 349 -24.88 -3.93 20.64
N MET A 350 -24.79 -3.66 21.94
CA MET A 350 -23.56 -3.17 22.56
C MET A 350 -22.39 -4.18 22.47
N ASN A 351 -22.70 -5.48 22.51
CA ASN A 351 -21.69 -6.55 22.45
C ASN A 351 -21.21 -6.84 21.01
N ASN A 352 -22.10 -6.71 20.02
CA ASN A 352 -21.83 -7.17 18.65
C ASN A 352 -21.53 -6.05 17.65
N ARG A 353 -21.66 -4.78 18.04
CA ARG A 353 -21.41 -3.61 17.17
C ARG A 353 -19.92 -3.47 16.80
N PRO A 354 -19.54 -3.61 15.51
CA PRO A 354 -18.14 -3.49 15.10
C PRO A 354 -17.55 -2.09 15.31
N GLU A 355 -18.36 -1.03 15.25
CA GLU A 355 -17.89 0.34 15.47
C GLU A 355 -17.42 0.58 16.91
N LEU A 356 -18.02 -0.09 17.89
CA LEU A 356 -17.59 -0.04 19.29
C LEU A 356 -16.29 -0.83 19.48
N GLN A 357 -16.16 -1.98 18.83
CA GLN A 357 -14.91 -2.76 18.82
C GLN A 357 -13.76 -1.95 18.21
N ARG A 358 -13.99 -1.27 17.10
CA ARG A 358 -12.99 -0.39 16.46
C ARG A 358 -12.52 0.73 17.40
N LEU A 359 -13.44 1.36 18.13
CA LEU A 359 -13.12 2.39 19.12
C LEU A 359 -12.32 1.82 20.30
N LYS A 360 -12.66 0.61 20.78
CA LYS A 360 -11.89 -0.09 21.81
C LYS A 360 -10.45 -0.35 21.35
N PHE A 361 -10.24 -0.82 20.12
CA PHE A 361 -8.90 -1.01 19.59
C PHE A 361 -8.15 0.33 19.40
N ALA A 362 -8.84 1.42 19.08
CA ALA A 362 -8.23 2.76 19.04
C ALA A 362 -7.73 3.19 20.42
N GLN A 363 -8.50 2.93 21.47
CA GLN A 363 -8.08 3.15 22.86
C GLN A 363 -6.86 2.30 23.21
N GLU A 364 -6.84 1.03 22.82
CA GLU A 364 -5.70 0.13 23.06
C GLU A 364 -4.42 0.60 22.33
N ILE A 365 -4.54 1.15 21.11
CA ILE A 365 -3.42 1.79 20.39
C ILE A 365 -2.87 2.98 21.19
N ASN A 366 -3.76 3.86 21.66
CA ASN A 366 -3.37 5.02 22.46
C ASN A 366 -2.70 4.59 23.78
N GLN A 367 -3.16 3.50 24.38
CA GLN A 367 -2.55 2.93 25.59
C GLN A 367 -1.12 2.44 25.33
N VAL A 368 -0.87 1.78 24.20
CA VAL A 368 0.49 1.38 23.78
C VAL A 368 1.40 2.60 23.59
N ASP A 369 0.86 3.70 23.06
CA ASP A 369 1.60 4.96 22.91
C ASP A 369 1.96 5.58 24.26
N ILE A 370 0.99 5.65 25.18
CA ILE A 370 1.23 6.15 26.54
C ILE A 370 2.31 5.31 27.24
N GLU A 371 2.26 3.98 27.13
CA GLU A 371 3.27 3.08 27.69
C GLU A 371 4.66 3.33 27.10
N TYR A 372 4.75 3.54 25.79
CA TYR A 372 6.00 3.83 25.10
C TYR A 372 6.58 5.19 25.52
N TYR A 373 5.79 6.25 25.46
CA TYR A 373 6.28 7.59 25.82
C TYR A 373 6.62 7.69 27.31
N LYS A 374 5.86 7.02 28.19
CA LYS A 374 6.24 6.85 29.61
C LYS A 374 7.54 6.07 29.77
N ASN A 375 7.84 5.13 28.87
CA ASN A 375 9.12 4.43 28.89
C ASN A 375 10.28 5.30 28.38
N GLN A 376 10.01 6.26 27.48
CA GLN A 376 11.01 7.22 26.97
C GLN A 376 11.43 8.28 27.99
N THR A 377 10.70 8.46 29.10
CA THR A 377 11.14 9.34 30.20
C THR A 377 12.21 8.68 31.08
N LYS A 378 12.36 7.36 31.03
CA LYS A 378 13.37 6.63 31.82
C LYS A 378 14.79 6.91 31.33
N PRO A 379 15.81 6.78 32.18
CA PRO A 379 17.21 6.77 31.75
C PRO A 379 17.51 5.66 30.74
N GLN A 380 18.41 5.95 29.79
CA GLN A 380 18.95 4.95 28.87
C GLN A 380 20.22 4.36 29.48
N ILE A 381 20.18 3.07 29.77
CA ILE A 381 21.30 2.31 30.31
C ILE A 381 21.47 1.11 29.39
N ASP A 382 22.50 1.16 28.56
CA ASP A 382 22.77 0.16 27.53
C ASP A 382 24.07 -0.56 27.84
N PHE A 383 24.00 -1.88 27.94
CA PHE A 383 25.19 -2.73 27.98
C PHE A 383 25.72 -2.89 26.57
N VAL A 384 26.99 -2.54 26.36
CA VAL A 384 27.68 -2.69 25.08
C VAL A 384 28.90 -3.57 25.30
N SER A 385 28.94 -4.70 24.59
CA SER A 385 30.08 -5.60 24.56
C SER A 385 30.55 -5.75 23.13
N THR A 386 31.83 -5.52 22.88
CA THR A 386 32.46 -5.73 21.59
C THR A 386 33.63 -6.68 21.77
N PHE A 387 33.65 -7.75 20.99
CA PHE A 387 34.77 -8.66 20.87
C PHE A 387 35.25 -8.61 19.43
N SER A 388 36.53 -8.35 19.19
CA SER A 388 37.10 -8.31 17.86
C SER A 388 38.51 -8.92 17.83
N LEU A 389 38.77 -9.58 16.72
CA LEU A 389 40.05 -10.12 16.34
C LEU A 389 40.61 -9.23 15.25
N ASN A 390 41.86 -8.83 15.40
CA ASN A 390 42.54 -7.94 14.47
C ASN A 390 43.76 -8.64 13.90
N GLY A 391 43.83 -8.69 12.58
CA GLY A 391 44.98 -9.15 11.83
C GLY A 391 45.58 -7.99 11.06
N LEU A 392 46.92 -7.92 11.06
CA LEU A 392 47.69 -6.95 10.31
C LEU A 392 48.74 -7.68 9.48
N ALA A 393 48.92 -7.27 8.23
CA ALA A 393 50.04 -7.67 7.40
C ALA A 393 50.43 -6.54 6.46
N GLN A 394 51.67 -6.55 5.99
CA GLN A 394 52.23 -5.56 5.08
C GLN A 394 52.78 -6.26 3.85
N SER A 395 52.56 -5.70 2.66
CA SER A 395 53.20 -6.21 1.45
C SER A 395 54.69 -5.87 1.44
N GLY A 396 55.54 -6.81 1.06
CA GLY A 396 56.97 -6.58 0.91
C GLY A 396 57.76 -7.82 1.31
N ALA A 397 59.07 -7.79 1.06
CA ALA A 397 59.98 -8.79 1.57
C ALA A 397 60.40 -8.41 3.00
N ASN A 398 60.55 -9.43 3.86
CA ASN A 398 61.07 -9.28 5.21
C ASN A 398 62.61 -9.38 5.20
N ASP A 399 63.25 -8.58 4.36
CA ASP A 399 64.71 -8.57 4.27
C ASP A 399 65.27 -7.56 5.27
N GLY A 400 66.33 -7.94 5.99
CA GLY A 400 67.05 -7.02 6.87
C GLY A 400 67.57 -5.82 6.06
N LEU A 401 67.36 -4.61 6.57
CA LEU A 401 67.78 -3.40 5.87
C LEU A 401 69.21 -3.05 6.29
N THR A 402 70.16 -3.06 5.34
CA THR A 402 71.48 -2.48 5.55
C THR A 402 71.46 -1.03 5.10
N THR A 403 71.61 -0.08 6.03
CA THR A 403 71.62 1.36 5.76
C THR A 403 72.75 2.03 6.51
N ASN A 404 73.28 3.15 6.01
CA ASN A 404 74.33 3.87 6.74
C ASN A 404 73.74 4.67 7.91
N LEU A 405 74.54 4.96 8.94
CA LEU A 405 74.11 5.72 10.13
C LEU A 405 73.57 7.12 9.79
N PHE A 406 74.23 7.83 8.88
CA PHE A 406 73.74 9.11 8.35
C PHE A 406 73.07 8.89 7.00
N THR A 407 71.77 9.19 6.91
CA THR A 407 70.95 9.02 5.71
C THR A 407 70.30 10.31 5.21
N SER A 408 70.25 11.35 6.05
CA SER A 408 69.65 12.63 5.65
C SER A 408 70.62 13.38 4.72
N THR A 409 70.08 14.07 3.72
CA THR A 409 70.89 14.85 2.76
C THR A 409 71.73 15.92 3.46
N GLY A 410 71.21 16.53 4.54
CA GLY A 410 71.93 17.52 5.34
C GLY A 410 73.09 16.91 6.13
N ASP A 411 72.87 15.79 6.81
CA ASP A 411 73.91 15.13 7.60
C ASP A 411 75.01 14.55 6.70
N LEU A 412 74.64 14.03 5.54
CA LEU A 412 75.60 13.53 4.55
C LEU A 412 76.43 14.67 3.94
N ALA A 413 75.82 15.84 3.71
CA ALA A 413 76.53 17.03 3.26
C ALA A 413 77.51 17.56 4.32
N LEU A 414 77.09 17.58 5.60
CA LEU A 414 77.96 17.96 6.72
C LEU A 414 79.11 16.96 6.91
N LEU A 415 78.84 15.66 6.84
CA LEU A 415 79.87 14.62 6.94
C LEU A 415 80.88 14.73 5.78
N ASN A 416 80.40 14.98 4.56
CA ASN A 416 81.25 15.18 3.40
C ASN A 416 82.10 16.46 3.53
N GLY A 417 81.52 17.57 3.99
CA GLY A 417 82.25 18.81 4.25
C GLY A 417 83.30 18.66 5.36
N LEU A 418 82.97 17.94 6.43
CA LEU A 418 83.89 17.64 7.52
C LEU A 418 85.04 16.74 7.07
N ASN A 419 84.75 15.77 6.20
CA ASN A 419 85.78 14.92 5.59
C ASN A 419 86.68 15.71 4.64
N GLN A 420 86.14 16.64 3.85
CA GLN A 420 86.95 17.52 2.99
C GLN A 420 87.96 18.34 3.81
N VAL A 421 87.53 18.92 4.95
CA VAL A 421 88.43 19.68 5.84
C VAL A 421 89.46 18.79 6.51
N ARG A 422 89.08 17.60 6.99
CA ARG A 422 90.00 16.67 7.64
C ARG A 422 91.11 16.18 6.72
N THR A 423 90.79 15.99 5.44
CA THR A 423 91.75 15.54 4.43
C THR A 423 92.64 16.66 3.87
N LEU A 424 92.49 17.91 4.33
CA LEU A 424 93.36 18.99 3.89
C LEU A 424 94.83 18.68 4.27
N PRO A 425 95.81 19.00 3.39
CA PRO A 425 97.22 18.66 3.60
C PRO A 425 97.82 19.23 4.90
N THR A 426 97.23 20.31 5.42
CA THR A 426 97.67 21.00 6.64
C THR A 426 97.24 20.29 7.92
N ILE A 427 96.16 19.49 7.87
CA ILE A 427 95.57 18.80 9.02
C ILE A 427 95.88 17.29 8.98
N GLY A 428 95.80 16.67 7.80
CA GLY A 428 96.27 15.30 7.57
C GLY A 428 95.52 14.19 8.33
N LEU A 429 94.25 14.40 8.71
CA LEU A 429 93.46 13.43 9.45
C LEU A 429 92.68 12.49 8.51
N PRO A 430 92.49 11.21 8.89
CA PRO A 430 91.70 10.29 8.09
C PRO A 430 90.21 10.69 8.06
N PRO A 431 89.51 10.43 6.94
CA PRO A 431 88.09 10.72 6.82
C PRO A 431 87.27 9.85 7.79
N VAL A 432 86.20 10.43 8.34
CA VAL A 432 85.22 9.72 9.15
C VAL A 432 84.34 8.89 8.22
N ALA A 433 84.35 7.57 8.42
CA ALA A 433 83.47 6.66 7.71
C ALA A 433 82.03 6.80 8.25
N ASN A 434 81.05 6.67 7.35
CA ASN A 434 79.65 6.50 7.71
C ASN A 434 79.39 4.99 7.88
N PRO A 435 79.35 4.42 9.10
CA PRO A 435 79.24 2.98 9.28
C PRO A 435 77.87 2.49 8.77
N ALA A 436 77.89 1.33 8.11
CA ALA A 436 76.68 0.61 7.76
C ALA A 436 76.08 -0.04 9.02
N ILE A 437 74.80 0.18 9.23
CA ILE A 437 73.97 -0.42 10.27
C ILE A 437 73.07 -1.45 9.59
N VAL A 438 73.07 -2.66 10.15
CA VAL A 438 72.15 -3.71 9.74
C VAL A 438 70.96 -3.70 10.69
N ILE A 439 69.79 -3.36 10.17
CA ILE A 439 68.52 -3.48 10.88
C ILE A 439 68.02 -4.91 10.62
N PRO A 440 67.84 -5.73 11.67
CA PRO A 440 67.37 -7.10 11.49
C PRO A 440 65.95 -7.13 10.89
N PRO A 441 65.58 -8.20 10.17
CA PRO A 441 64.23 -8.40 9.67
C PRO A 441 63.22 -8.41 10.82
N GLN A 442 61.99 -7.95 10.59
CA GLN A 442 60.95 -8.02 11.61
C GLN A 442 60.36 -9.44 11.67
N PRO A 443 59.39 -9.74 12.54
CA PRO A 443 58.76 -11.06 12.52
C PRO A 443 58.04 -11.36 11.18
N ASP A 444 58.26 -12.55 10.63
CA ASP A 444 57.67 -13.02 9.35
C ASP A 444 56.13 -12.99 9.31
N TYR A 445 55.48 -12.80 10.46
CA TYR A 445 54.03 -12.65 10.50
C TYR A 445 53.54 -11.29 10.07
N LEU A 446 54.37 -10.26 10.13
CA LEU A 446 53.98 -8.92 9.70
C LEU A 446 54.02 -8.75 8.18
N PHE A 447 54.67 -9.66 7.44
CA PHE A 447 54.82 -9.56 5.98
C PHE A 447 53.96 -10.59 5.24
N GLY A 448 53.22 -10.12 4.23
CA GLY A 448 52.37 -10.93 3.37
C GLY A 448 51.21 -10.16 2.76
N GLY A 449 50.27 -10.89 2.14
CA GLY A 449 49.04 -10.34 1.59
C GLY A 449 47.84 -10.43 2.54
N ILE A 450 46.64 -10.32 1.98
CA ILE A 450 45.39 -10.44 2.74
C ILE A 450 45.26 -11.78 3.47
N GLY A 451 45.73 -12.89 2.88
CA GLY A 451 45.72 -14.20 3.52
C GLY A 451 46.58 -14.24 4.79
N ARG A 452 47.68 -13.47 4.83
CA ARG A 452 48.51 -13.35 6.03
C ARG A 452 47.80 -12.54 7.11
N SER A 453 47.20 -11.39 6.74
CA SER A 453 46.36 -10.59 7.65
C SER A 453 45.25 -11.44 8.26
N MET A 454 44.51 -12.22 7.45
CA MET A 454 43.47 -13.13 7.93
C MET A 454 44.01 -14.23 8.84
N SER A 455 45.17 -14.82 8.52
CA SER A 455 45.80 -15.83 9.40
C SER A 455 46.20 -15.24 10.75
N ASN A 456 46.69 -13.99 10.75
CA ASN A 456 47.10 -13.29 11.96
C ASN A 456 45.92 -12.94 12.85
N MET A 457 44.73 -12.72 12.28
CA MET A 457 43.51 -12.47 13.03
C MET A 457 43.15 -13.64 13.97
N PHE A 458 43.43 -14.88 13.59
CA PHE A 458 43.14 -16.07 14.41
C PHE A 458 44.30 -16.48 15.30
N ARG A 459 45.40 -15.72 15.31
CA ARG A 459 46.44 -15.93 16.31
C ARG A 459 45.92 -15.48 17.67
N SER A 460 46.18 -16.27 18.69
CA SER A 460 45.75 -15.99 20.07
C SER A 460 46.56 -14.86 20.74
N ASP A 461 47.36 -14.12 19.98
CA ASP A 461 48.33 -13.16 20.50
C ASP A 461 47.72 -11.78 20.82
N ALA A 462 46.56 -11.41 20.23
CA ALA A 462 45.94 -10.10 20.49
C ALA A 462 44.40 -10.04 20.30
N PRO A 463 43.60 -10.79 21.10
CA PRO A 463 42.14 -10.58 21.11
C PRO A 463 41.80 -9.21 21.72
N ASN A 464 40.95 -8.45 21.05
CA ASN A 464 40.47 -7.16 21.55
C ASN A 464 39.06 -7.32 22.10
N TYR A 465 38.84 -6.91 23.34
CA TYR A 465 37.52 -6.90 23.94
C TYR A 465 37.28 -5.57 24.65
N SER A 466 36.07 -5.07 24.54
CA SER A 466 35.61 -3.87 25.23
C SER A 466 34.22 -4.16 25.78
N VAL A 467 34.08 -4.03 27.10
CA VAL A 467 32.81 -4.16 27.79
C VAL A 467 32.55 -2.85 28.52
N GLY A 468 31.40 -2.25 28.25
CA GLY A 468 31.03 -0.97 28.82
C GLY A 468 29.53 -0.83 29.01
N VAL A 469 29.15 0.14 29.82
CA VAL A 469 27.76 0.54 29.99
C VAL A 469 27.66 2.00 29.57
N THR A 470 26.79 2.27 28.60
CA THR A 470 26.47 3.64 28.18
C THR A 470 25.27 4.11 28.98
N ILE A 471 25.44 5.23 29.69
CA ILE A 471 24.39 5.81 30.54
C ILE A 471 24.03 7.20 30.01
N SER A 472 22.76 7.42 29.68
CA SER A 472 22.23 8.71 29.23
C SER A 472 20.97 9.08 30.01
N PHE A 473 20.97 10.27 30.61
CA PHE A 473 19.88 10.77 31.43
C PHE A 473 19.22 11.99 30.79
N PRO A 474 17.89 11.95 30.56
CA PRO A 474 17.17 13.16 30.17
C PRO A 474 17.03 14.10 31.38
N ILE A 475 17.71 15.25 31.38
CA ILE A 475 17.68 16.20 32.51
C ILE A 475 16.32 16.92 32.64
N ARG A 476 15.59 17.09 31.52
CA ARG A 476 14.29 17.80 31.46
C ARG A 476 13.29 17.15 30.49
N ASN A 477 13.16 15.82 30.51
CA ASN A 477 12.08 15.15 29.77
C ASN A 477 10.91 14.90 30.74
N ARG A 478 10.14 15.96 31.01
CA ARG A 478 8.84 15.87 31.67
C ARG A 478 7.74 15.87 30.63
#